data_AF-A0A963HX11-F1
#
_entry.id   AF-A0A963HX11-F1
#
_cell.length_a   1.000
_cell.length_b   1.000
_cell.length_c   1.000
_cell.angle_alpha   90.00
_cell.angle_beta   90.00
_cell.angle_gamma   90.00
#
_symmetry.space_group_name_H-M   'P 1'
#
loop_
_entity.id
_entity.type
_entity.pdbx_description
1 polymer ?
#
loop_
_entity_poly.entity_id
_entity_poly.type
_entity_poly.pdbx_seq_one_letter_code
_entity_poly.pdbx_strand_id
1 'polypeptide(L)'
;MKLYFAPGTCAHSPHIALREAGLPFELVRVDLKTKQTADGRDYLAINPNGYVPALELDDGTILTEGPAIVQYIADQAPQSGLAPVNGTIARYQLQS
;
A
#
# COMPACT_ATOMS: atom_id res chain seq x y z
N MET A 1 8.58 -5.89 2.45
CA MET A 1 7.72 -4.72 2.15
C MET A 1 7.32 -4.01 3.46
N LYS A 2 7.19 -2.68 3.43
CA LYS A 2 6.65 -1.88 4.55
C LYS A 2 5.44 -1.07 4.12
N LEU A 3 4.34 -1.16 4.86
CA LEU A 3 3.15 -0.34 4.64
C LEU A 3 3.11 0.80 5.66
N TYR A 4 3.20 2.03 5.16
CA TYR A 4 3.01 3.24 5.95
C TYR A 4 1.52 3.54 6.08
N PHE A 5 1.04 3.64 7.32
CA PHE A 5 -0.39 3.79 7.60
C PHE A 5 -0.67 4.71 8.77
N ALA A 6 -1.90 5.22 8.85
CA ALA A 6 -2.44 5.85 10.05
C ALA A 6 -3.80 5.21 10.38
N PRO A 7 -4.12 4.94 11.66
CA PRO A 7 -5.42 4.38 12.04
C PRO A 7 -6.60 5.21 11.55
N GLY A 8 -7.67 4.56 11.08
CA GLY A 8 -8.88 5.24 10.63
C GLY A 8 -8.79 5.93 9.26
N THR A 9 -7.80 5.57 8.44
CA THR A 9 -7.60 6.14 7.09
C THR A 9 -7.79 5.10 5.99
N CYS A 10 -7.79 5.55 4.72
CA CYS A 10 -7.83 4.70 3.54
C CYS A 10 -6.68 3.69 3.44
N ALA A 11 -5.61 3.86 4.24
CA ALA A 11 -4.52 2.89 4.35
C ALA A 11 -4.97 1.52 4.91
N HIS A 12 -6.19 1.42 5.44
CA HIS A 12 -6.78 0.13 5.83
C HIS A 12 -7.03 -0.80 4.64
N SER A 13 -7.32 -0.27 3.45
CA SER A 13 -7.58 -1.08 2.26
C SER A 13 -6.33 -1.87 1.81
N PRO A 14 -5.15 -1.24 1.61
CA PRO A 14 -3.89 -1.97 1.41
C PRO A 14 -3.50 -2.93 2.54
N HIS A 15 -3.83 -2.56 3.79
CA HIS A 15 -3.57 -3.43 4.94
C HIS A 15 -4.36 -4.75 4.84
N ILE A 16 -5.65 -4.67 4.52
CA ILE A 16 -6.48 -5.86 4.28
C ILE A 16 -5.94 -6.65 3.08
N ALA A 17 -5.67 -5.98 1.95
CA ALA A 17 -5.19 -6.65 0.75
C ALA A 17 -3.89 -7.44 0.99
N LEU A 18 -2.93 -6.89 1.74
CA LEU A 18 -1.69 -7.60 2.09
C LEU A 18 -1.95 -8.85 2.94
N ARG A 19 -2.89 -8.76 3.89
CA ARG A 19 -3.27 -9.91 4.74
C ARG A 19 -3.97 -11.00 3.93
N GLU A 20 -4.94 -10.64 3.10
CA GLU A 20 -5.67 -11.59 2.24
C GLU A 20 -4.74 -12.23 1.19
N ALA A 21 -3.77 -11.48 0.68
CA ALA A 21 -2.74 -12.00 -0.21
C ALA A 21 -1.75 -12.95 0.48
N GLY A 22 -1.75 -13.02 1.82
CA GLY A 22 -0.80 -13.82 2.59
C GLY A 22 0.66 -13.37 2.46
N LEU A 23 0.88 -12.12 2.04
CA LEU A 23 2.23 -11.59 1.81
C LEU A 23 2.85 -11.11 3.12
N PRO A 24 4.16 -11.30 3.34
CA PRO A 24 4.85 -10.75 4.49
C PRO A 24 5.05 -9.24 4.35
N PHE A 25 4.70 -8.48 5.39
CA PHE A 25 4.91 -7.04 5.43
C PHE A 25 5.04 -6.52 6.87
N GLU A 26 5.67 -5.36 7.00
CA GLU A 26 5.72 -4.59 8.24
C GLU A 26 4.73 -3.42 8.20
N LEU A 27 4.09 -3.12 9.33
CA LEU A 27 3.26 -1.93 9.50
C LEU A 27 4.06 -0.81 10.15
N VAL A 28 4.20 0.31 9.46
CA VAL A 28 4.84 1.51 10.00
C VAL A 28 3.80 2.59 10.21
N ARG A 29 3.50 2.89 11.48
CA ARG A 29 2.53 3.95 11.79
C ARG A 29 3.14 5.32 11.48
N VAL A 30 2.33 6.21 10.91
CA VAL A 30 2.68 7.60 10.62
C VAL A 30 1.78 8.52 11.43
N ASP A 31 2.36 9.49 12.12
CA ASP A 31 1.64 10.64 12.63
C ASP A 31 1.47 11.66 11.50
N LEU A 32 0.25 11.81 10.99
CA LEU A 32 -0.03 12.70 9.87
C LEU A 32 0.04 14.19 10.22
N LYS A 33 0.06 14.56 11.50
CA LYS A 33 0.22 15.96 11.94
C LYS A 33 1.69 16.34 11.96
N THR A 34 2.52 15.50 12.57
CA THR A 34 3.97 15.77 12.73
C THR A 34 4.80 15.26 11.56
N LYS A 35 4.21 14.42 10.69
CA LYS A 35 4.89 13.73 9.58
C LYS A 35 6.06 12.86 10.06
N GLN A 36 5.92 12.26 11.24
CA GLN A 36 6.91 11.31 11.76
C GLN A 36 6.38 9.89 11.67
N THR A 37 7.26 8.97 11.29
CA THR A 37 7.00 7.53 11.35
C THR A 37 7.29 7.02 12.78
N ALA A 38 6.70 5.87 13.15
CA ALA A 38 6.90 5.27 14.46
C ALA A 38 8.35 4.80 14.72
N ASP A 39 9.13 4.60 13.65
CA ASP A 39 10.57 4.33 13.71
C ASP A 39 11.43 5.61 13.65
N GLY A 40 10.82 6.79 13.77
CA GLY A 40 11.50 8.08 13.97
C GLY A 40 12.01 8.77 12.72
N ARG A 41 11.62 8.32 11.52
CA ARG A 41 12.00 8.94 10.24
C ARG A 41 11.05 10.09 9.88
N ASP A 42 11.58 11.01 9.07
CA ASP A 42 10.77 12.03 8.39
C ASP A 42 9.95 11.36 7.28
N TYR A 43 8.63 11.38 7.42
CA TYR A 43 7.73 10.78 6.44
C TYR A 43 7.72 11.54 5.11
N LEU A 44 8.03 12.83 5.09
CA LEU A 44 8.10 13.60 3.84
C LEU A 44 9.29 13.20 2.97
N ALA A 45 10.35 12.67 3.57
CA ALA A 45 11.47 12.07 2.83
C ALA A 45 11.08 10.73 2.16
N ILE A 46 10.02 10.07 2.64
CA ILE A 46 9.51 8.81 2.10
C ILE A 46 8.41 9.07 1.08
N ASN A 47 7.38 9.82 1.46
CA ASN A 47 6.31 10.27 0.59
C ASN A 47 6.21 11.81 0.66
N PRO A 48 6.74 12.55 -0.33
CA PRO A 48 6.67 14.01 -0.38
C PRO A 48 5.25 14.58 -0.34
N ASN A 49 4.23 13.81 -0.76
CA ASN A 49 2.84 14.24 -0.67
C ASN A 49 2.28 14.20 0.76
N GLY A 50 2.97 13.53 1.69
CA GLY A 50 2.66 13.52 3.12
C GLY A 50 1.36 12.83 3.52
N TYR A 51 0.69 12.12 2.61
CA TYR A 51 -0.49 11.30 2.90
C TYR A 51 -0.13 9.82 3.02
N VAL A 52 -1.00 9.05 3.65
CA VAL A 52 -0.98 7.56 3.63
C VAL A 52 -2.13 7.06 2.75
N PRO A 53 -2.06 5.84 2.18
CA PRO A 53 -0.97 4.86 2.29
C PRO A 53 0.25 5.19 1.43
N ALA A 54 1.41 4.66 1.84
CA ALA A 54 2.57 4.44 0.99
C ALA A 54 3.10 3.02 1.23
N LEU A 55 3.56 2.33 0.18
CA LEU A 55 4.14 1.01 0.26
C LEU A 55 5.60 1.06 -0.20
N GLU A 56 6.52 0.71 0.68
CA GLU A 56 7.93 0.53 0.35
C GLU A 56 8.20 -0.94 0.02
N LEU A 57 8.72 -1.17 -1.19
CA LEU A 57 9.12 -2.47 -1.68
C LEU A 57 10.50 -2.85 -1.12
N ASP A 58 10.91 -4.12 -1.30
CA ASP A 58 12.17 -4.61 -0.73
C ASP A 58 13.42 -3.97 -1.37
N ASP A 59 13.30 -3.40 -2.57
CA ASP A 59 14.35 -2.64 -3.25
C ASP A 59 14.37 -1.14 -2.89
N GLY A 60 13.48 -0.71 -1.98
CA GLY A 60 13.34 0.68 -1.56
C GLY A 60 12.43 1.53 -2.46
N THR A 61 11.84 0.97 -3.51
CA THR A 61 10.85 1.66 -4.34
C THR A 61 9.62 2.03 -3.50
N ILE A 62 9.14 3.27 -3.64
CA ILE A 62 7.93 3.74 -2.97
C ILE A 62 6.77 3.78 -3.95
N LEU A 63 5.70 3.03 -3.65
CA LEU A 63 4.41 3.13 -4.31
C LEU A 63 3.46 3.99 -3.47
N THR A 64 2.81 4.94 -4.11
CA THR A 64 1.72 5.74 -3.54
C THR A 64 0.42 5.44 -4.28
N GLU A 65 -0.67 6.09 -3.89
CA GLU A 65 -2.04 5.85 -4.39
C GLU A 65 -2.63 4.50 -3.99
N GLY A 66 -3.67 4.53 -3.17
CA GLY A 66 -4.36 3.33 -2.67
C GLY A 66 -4.75 2.34 -3.78
N PRO A 67 -5.40 2.77 -4.88
CA PRO A 67 -5.77 1.89 -5.99
C PRO A 67 -4.59 1.21 -6.68
N ALA A 68 -3.45 1.89 -6.81
CA ALA A 68 -2.24 1.31 -7.40
C ALA A 68 -1.61 0.28 -6.46
N ILE A 69 -1.53 0.61 -5.16
CA ILE A 69 -0.97 -0.26 -4.13
C ILE A 69 -1.76 -1.57 -4.01
N VAL A 70 -3.10 -1.54 -3.92
CA VAL A 70 -3.91 -2.78 -3.79
C VAL A 70 -3.82 -3.67 -5.02
N GLN A 71 -3.72 -3.07 -6.21
CA GLN A 71 -3.54 -3.82 -7.45
C GLN A 71 -2.16 -4.45 -7.54
N TYR A 72 -1.11 -3.71 -7.13
CA TYR A 72 0.23 -4.27 -7.02
C TYR A 72 0.26 -5.49 -6.08
N ILE A 73 -0.37 -5.37 -4.90
CA ILE A 73 -0.47 -6.45 -3.93
C ILE A 73 -1.17 -7.68 -4.54
N ALA A 74 -2.30 -7.49 -5.22
CA ALA A 74 -3.02 -8.57 -5.88
C ALA A 74 -2.18 -9.26 -6.96
N ASP A 75 -1.39 -8.48 -7.72
CA ASP A 75 -0.52 -9.02 -8.77
C ASP A 75 0.69 -9.79 -8.22
N GLN A 76 1.13 -9.51 -7.00
CA GLN A 76 2.17 -10.30 -6.31
C GLN A 76 1.65 -11.66 -5.80
N ALA A 77 0.34 -11.82 -5.66
CA ALA A 77 -0.30 -13.05 -5.21
C ALA A 77 -1.49 -13.42 -6.13
N PRO A 78 -1.25 -13.74 -7.42
CA PRO A 78 -2.32 -13.97 -8.39
C PRO A 78 -3.27 -15.11 -8.01
N GLN A 79 -2.78 -16.10 -7.24
CA GLN A 79 -3.58 -17.21 -6.70
C GLN A 79 -4.64 -16.77 -5.68
N SER A 80 -4.53 -15.57 -5.11
CA SER A 80 -5.50 -15.03 -4.16
C SER A 80 -6.84 -14.65 -4.80
N GLY A 81 -6.85 -14.40 -6.13
CA GLY A 81 -8.04 -13.93 -6.83
C GLY A 81 -8.51 -12.53 -6.43
N LEU A 82 -7.67 -11.74 -5.73
CA LEU A 82 -8.00 -10.40 -5.25
C LEU A 82 -8.24 -9.38 -6.38
N ALA A 83 -7.67 -9.62 -7.56
CA ALA A 83 -7.91 -8.81 -8.74
C ALA A 83 -8.07 -9.68 -9.99
N PRO A 84 -8.86 -9.24 -10.99
CA PRO A 84 -8.90 -9.88 -12.28
C PRO A 84 -7.52 -9.88 -12.96
N VAL A 85 -7.33 -10.83 -13.88
CA VAL A 85 -6.09 -10.94 -14.67
C VAL A 85 -5.83 -9.64 -15.43
N ASN A 86 -4.57 -9.19 -15.41
CA ASN A 86 -4.14 -8.00 -16.12
C ASN A 86 -4.43 -8.11 -17.64
N GLY A 87 -4.79 -7.00 -18.27
CA GLY A 87 -5.17 -6.96 -19.69
C GLY A 87 -6.61 -7.38 -20.01
N THR A 88 -7.44 -7.70 -19.01
CA THR A 88 -8.86 -8.03 -19.20
C THR A 88 -9.78 -6.82 -18.98
N ILE A 89 -10.98 -6.81 -19.60
CA ILE A 89 -11.99 -5.77 -19.34
C ILE A 89 -12.37 -5.72 -17.85
N ALA A 90 -12.44 -6.87 -17.19
CA ALA A 90 -12.67 -6.95 -15.74
C ALA A 90 -11.60 -6.19 -14.94
N ARG A 91 -10.34 -6.18 -15.41
CA ARG A 91 -9.27 -5.40 -14.77
C ARG A 91 -9.49 -3.89 -14.92
N TYR A 92 -9.91 -3.43 -16.09
CA TYR A 92 -10.23 -2.02 -16.30
C TYR A 92 -11.47 -1.58 -15.50
N GLN A 93 -12.46 -2.46 -15.33
CA GLN A 93 -13.60 -2.22 -14.45
C GLN A 93 -13.21 -2.13 -12.96
N LEU A 94 -12.17 -2.86 -12.54
CA LEU A 94 -11.59 -2.70 -11.19
C LEU A 94 -10.87 -1.35 -11.04
N GLN A 95 -10.29 -0.82 -12.12
CA GLN A 95 -9.48 0.41 -12.13
C GLN A 95 -10.29 1.70 -12.30
N SER A 96 -11.56 1.60 -12.70
CA SER A 96 -12.44 2.72 -13.00
C SER A 96 -13.07 3.36 -11.78
#